data_AF-A0A4R6FPJ7-F1
#
_entry.id   AF-A0A4R6FPJ7-F1
#
_cell.length_a   1.000
_cell.length_b   1.000
_cell.length_c   1.000
_cell.angle_alpha   90.00
_cell.angle_beta   90.00
_cell.angle_gamma   90.00
#
_symmetry.space_group_name_H-M   'P 1'
#
loop_
_entity.id
_entity.type
_entity.pdbx_description
1 polymer ?
#
loop_
_entity_poly.entity_id
_entity_poly.type
_entity_poly.pdbx_seq_one_letter_code
_entity_poly.pdbx_strand_id
1 'polypeptide(L)'
;MLLPNRRSPDFLLVIAGALFGVGLAARFAFGEGPVAWVLLICAFPPAFEAELVRRSGQIGAMIYSRDQDEISSLTYDRSGAILRCVFMTIVLGSTYLFGRGGYNLIPDSVWAVPLLVGPVIAYVIWGGWSYRRRIVAAARSGSWSKRRPR
;
A
#
# COMPACT_ATOMS: atom_id res chain seq x y z
N MET A 1 -1.39 9.61 23.90
CA MET A 1 -1.28 9.28 22.47
C MET A 1 -0.60 7.93 22.34
N LEU A 2 -1.35 6.86 22.06
CA LEU A 2 -0.79 5.54 21.78
C LEU A 2 -0.08 5.62 20.42
N LEU A 3 1.24 5.52 20.41
CA LEU A 3 2.00 5.41 19.17
C LEU A 3 1.50 4.16 18.42
N PRO A 4 1.03 4.28 17.16
CA PRO A 4 0.54 3.15 16.40
C PRO A 4 1.63 2.08 16.33
N ASN A 5 1.26 0.84 16.65
CA ASN A 5 2.17 -0.27 16.68
C ASN A 5 2.87 -0.38 15.31
N ARG A 6 4.20 -0.25 15.26
CA ARG A 6 4.98 -0.27 14.00
C ARG A 6 4.86 -1.60 13.23
N ARG A 7 4.24 -2.62 13.82
CA ARG A 7 3.92 -3.91 13.20
C ARG A 7 2.48 -3.99 12.66
N SER A 8 1.70 -2.91 12.74
CA SER A 8 0.32 -2.86 12.26
C SER A 8 0.23 -2.16 10.90
N PRO A 9 -0.68 -2.60 10.02
CA PRO A 9 -1.00 -1.89 8.77
C PRO A 9 -1.54 -0.48 9.05
N ASP A 10 -2.07 -0.21 10.24
CA ASP A 10 -2.57 1.11 10.65
C ASP A 10 -1.48 2.19 10.65
N PHE A 11 -0.22 1.80 10.87
CA PHE A 11 0.92 2.73 10.74
C PHE A 11 1.03 3.31 9.33
N LEU A 12 0.74 2.51 8.30
CA LEU A 12 0.74 2.98 6.91
C LEU A 12 -0.44 3.92 6.64
N LEU A 13 -1.61 3.68 7.24
CA LEU A 13 -2.75 4.60 7.15
C LEU A 13 -2.45 5.96 7.79
N VAL A 14 -1.71 5.98 8.90
CA VAL A 14 -1.27 7.23 9.53
C VAL A 14 -0.30 7.99 8.63
N ILE A 15 0.66 7.29 8.00
CA ILE A 15 1.56 7.92 7.01
C ILE A 15 0.76 8.46 5.81
N ALA A 16 -0.17 7.67 5.28
CA ALA A 16 -1.02 8.07 4.17
C ALA A 16 -1.85 9.31 4.52
N GLY A 17 -2.50 9.31 5.69
CA GLY A 17 -3.30 10.43 6.17
C GLY A 17 -2.48 11.70 6.40
N ALA A 18 -1.26 11.57 6.94
CA ALA A 18 -0.35 12.69 7.11
C ALA A 18 0.07 13.29 5.75
N LEU A 19 0.49 12.45 4.80
CA LEU A 19 0.87 12.90 3.46
C LEU A 19 -0.30 13.53 2.71
N PHE A 20 -1.50 12.94 2.82
CA PHE A 20 -2.72 13.49 2.22
C PHE A 20 -3.09 14.84 2.84
N GLY A 21 -3.08 14.96 4.17
CA GLY A 21 -3.40 16.19 4.88
C GLY A 21 -2.42 17.32 4.56
N VAL A 22 -1.11 17.03 4.55
CA VAL A 22 -0.08 18.01 4.17
C VAL A 22 -0.18 18.37 2.70
N GLY A 23 -0.45 17.41 1.81
CA GLY A 23 -0.66 17.66 0.38
C GLY A 23 -1.87 18.53 0.10
N LEU A 24 -2.99 18.28 0.79
CA LEU A 24 -4.20 19.09 0.68
C LEU A 24 -3.99 20.49 1.24
N ALA A 25 -3.35 20.62 2.42
CA ALA A 25 -3.01 21.90 3.00
C ALA A 25 -2.05 22.71 2.10
N ALA A 26 -1.05 22.05 1.52
CA ALA A 26 -0.15 22.66 0.55
C ALA A 26 -0.88 23.12 -0.71
N ARG A 27 -1.86 22.35 -1.19
CA ARG A 27 -2.72 22.74 -2.32
C ARG A 27 -3.54 23.99 -2.00
N PHE A 28 -4.14 24.06 -0.81
CA PHE A 28 -4.91 25.24 -0.40
C PHE A 28 -4.03 26.46 -0.13
N ALA A 29 -2.82 26.28 0.41
CA ALA A 29 -1.92 27.37 0.74
C ALA A 29 -1.12 27.91 -0.45
N PHE A 30 -0.74 27.05 -1.40
CA PHE A 30 0.18 27.38 -2.50
C PHE A 30 -0.40 27.15 -3.90
N GLY A 31 -1.68 26.76 -4.03
CA GLY A 31 -2.35 26.51 -5.31
C GLY A 31 -2.01 25.16 -5.94
N GLU A 32 -2.20 25.02 -7.26
CA GLU A 32 -1.91 23.78 -8.02
C GLU A 32 -0.40 23.51 -8.22
N GLY A 33 0.42 23.76 -7.21
CA GLY A 33 1.85 23.51 -7.28
C GLY A 33 2.18 22.02 -7.45
N PRO A 34 3.22 21.67 -8.22
CA PRO A 34 3.65 20.27 -8.43
C PRO A 34 3.98 19.56 -7.11
N VAL A 35 4.44 20.30 -6.09
CA VAL A 35 4.72 19.77 -4.74
C VAL A 35 3.46 19.23 -4.05
N ALA A 36 2.32 19.91 -4.17
CA ALA A 36 1.07 19.47 -3.57
C ALA A 36 0.55 18.17 -4.22
N TRP A 37 0.69 18.07 -5.54
CA TRP A 37 0.36 16.86 -6.29
C TRP A 37 1.27 15.68 -5.96
N VAL A 38 2.58 15.92 -5.81
CA VAL A 38 3.53 14.88 -5.38
C VAL A 38 3.15 14.34 -4.01
N LEU A 39 2.79 15.19 -3.05
CA LEU A 39 2.37 14.75 -1.71
C LEU A 39 1.08 13.91 -1.74
N LEU A 40 0.12 14.28 -2.58
CA LEU A 40 -1.11 13.50 -2.80
C LEU A 40 -0.81 12.14 -3.45
N ILE A 41 0.09 12.10 -4.43
CA ILE A 41 0.55 10.86 -5.07
C ILE A 41 1.27 9.97 -4.05
N CYS A 42 2.12 10.54 -3.20
CA CYS A 42 2.83 9.80 -2.14
C CYS A 42 1.90 9.23 -1.06
N ALA A 43 0.71 9.80 -0.87
CA ALA A 43 -0.27 9.30 0.11
C ALA A 43 -0.97 8.01 -0.35
N PHE A 44 -1.08 7.78 -1.66
CA PHE A 44 -1.81 6.65 -2.22
C PHE A 44 -1.17 5.28 -1.93
N PRO A 45 0.13 5.05 -2.17
CA PRO A 45 0.77 3.75 -1.93
C PRO A 45 0.66 3.21 -0.50
N PRO A 46 0.88 4.01 0.57
CA PRO A 46 0.71 3.51 1.93
C PRO A 46 -0.76 3.19 2.28
N ALA A 47 -1.73 3.96 1.77
CA ALA A 47 -3.15 3.64 1.95
C ALA A 47 -3.53 2.33 1.23
N PHE A 48 -3.06 2.19 -0.01
CA PHE A 48 -3.32 1.01 -0.83
C PHE A 48 -2.71 -0.26 -0.23
N GLU A 49 -1.48 -0.18 0.29
CA GLU A 49 -0.81 -1.30 0.94
C GLU A 49 -1.52 -1.72 2.23
N ALA A 50 -1.99 -0.77 3.03
CA ALA A 50 -2.76 -1.07 4.24
C ALA A 50 -4.05 -1.85 3.91
N GLU A 51 -4.77 -1.44 2.87
CA GLU A 51 -5.97 -2.13 2.40
C GLU A 51 -5.65 -3.51 1.82
N LEU A 52 -4.54 -3.66 1.09
CA LEU A 52 -4.09 -4.95 0.56
C LEU A 52 -3.73 -5.94 1.68
N VAL A 53 -3.08 -5.46 2.74
CA VAL A 53 -2.82 -6.26 3.96
C VAL A 53 -4.12 -6.67 4.62
N ARG A 54 -5.08 -5.74 4.75
CA ARG A 54 -6.37 -6.00 5.39
C ARG A 54 -7.18 -7.05 4.63
N ARG A 55 -7.29 -6.92 3.30
CA ARG A 55 -7.98 -7.89 2.43
C ARG A 55 -7.29 -9.25 2.40
N SER A 56 -5.96 -9.29 2.34
CA SER A 56 -5.24 -10.56 2.42
C SER A 56 -5.40 -11.25 3.77
N GLY A 57 -5.44 -10.47 4.86
CA GLY A 57 -5.80 -10.94 6.20
C GLY A 57 -7.21 -11.53 6.26
N GLN A 58 -8.20 -10.88 5.65
CA GLN A 58 -9.60 -11.39 5.57
C GLN A 58 -9.70 -12.70 4.81
N ILE A 59 -9.03 -12.80 3.66
CA ILE A 59 -9.00 -14.03 2.86
C ILE A 59 -8.30 -15.15 3.64
N GLY A 60 -7.19 -14.85 4.30
CA GLY A 60 -6.52 -15.80 5.19
C GLY A 60 -7.42 -16.25 6.35
N ALA A 61 -8.16 -15.32 6.95
CA ALA A 61 -9.07 -15.59 8.07
C ALA A 61 -10.19 -16.56 7.68
N MET A 62 -10.76 -16.37 6.48
CA MET A 62 -11.77 -17.29 5.93
C MET A 62 -11.21 -18.68 5.66
N ILE A 63 -10.00 -18.77 5.08
CA ILE A 63 -9.40 -20.07 4.69
C ILE A 63 -8.98 -20.89 5.92
N TYR A 64 -8.52 -20.22 6.98
CA TYR A 64 -7.90 -20.86 8.14
C TYR A 64 -8.68 -20.69 9.45
N SER A 65 -9.93 -20.22 9.37
CA SER A 65 -10.87 -20.03 10.50
C SER A 65 -10.24 -19.35 11.73
N ARG A 66 -9.59 -18.21 11.48
CA ARG A 66 -8.77 -17.46 12.45
C ARG A 66 -9.12 -15.98 12.42
N ASP A 67 -8.76 -15.27 13.48
CA ASP A 67 -8.94 -13.81 13.53
C ASP A 67 -8.08 -13.10 12.47
N GLN A 68 -8.71 -12.15 11.79
CA GLN A 68 -8.10 -11.31 10.76
C GLN A 68 -6.87 -10.55 11.26
N ASP A 69 -6.93 -10.03 12.49
CA ASP A 69 -5.86 -9.22 13.09
C ASP A 69 -4.65 -10.08 13.46
N GLU A 70 -4.88 -11.34 13.82
CA GLU A 70 -3.80 -12.30 14.08
C GLU A 70 -3.07 -12.67 12.78
N ILE A 71 -3.81 -12.92 11.70
CA ILE A 71 -3.21 -13.24 10.40
C ILE A 71 -2.49 -12.04 9.81
N SER A 72 -3.10 -10.85 9.83
CA SER A 72 -2.50 -9.66 9.26
C SER A 72 -1.18 -9.32 9.98
N SER A 73 -1.12 -9.41 11.31
CA SER A 73 0.10 -9.15 12.08
C SER A 73 1.22 -10.19 11.87
N LEU A 74 0.87 -11.46 11.66
CA LEU A 74 1.84 -12.53 11.34
C LEU A 74 2.39 -12.43 9.91
N THR A 75 1.55 -11.94 8.99
CA THR A 75 1.87 -11.90 7.56
C THR A 75 2.51 -10.57 7.15
N TYR A 76 2.28 -9.51 7.93
CA TYR A 76 2.76 -8.16 7.62
C TYR A 76 4.28 -8.10 7.62
N ASP A 77 4.82 -7.69 6.47
CA ASP A 77 6.24 -7.43 6.29
C ASP A 77 6.50 -5.95 6.13
N ARG A 78 7.04 -5.33 7.18
CA ARG A 78 7.30 -3.90 7.12
C ARG A 78 8.28 -3.53 6.00
N SER A 79 9.38 -4.26 5.87
CA SER A 79 10.42 -3.97 4.87
C SER A 79 9.89 -4.16 3.45
N GLY A 80 9.18 -5.26 3.18
CA GLY A 80 8.52 -5.49 1.90
C GLY A 80 7.43 -4.47 1.59
N ALA A 81 6.64 -4.07 2.59
CA ALA A 81 5.60 -3.06 2.43
C ALA A 81 6.17 -1.67 2.09
N ILE A 82 7.26 -1.27 2.77
CA ILE A 82 7.96 0.00 2.47
C ILE A 82 8.54 -0.04 1.06
N LEU A 83 9.24 -1.12 0.68
CA LEU A 83 9.83 -1.26 -0.65
C LEU A 83 8.76 -1.15 -1.75
N ARG A 84 7.63 -1.83 -1.55
CA ARG A 84 6.47 -1.75 -2.43
C ARG A 84 5.92 -0.34 -2.50
N CYS A 85 5.68 0.32 -1.36
CA CYS A 85 5.18 1.70 -1.33
C CYS A 85 6.12 2.67 -2.06
N VAL A 86 7.43 2.53 -1.88
CA VAL A 86 8.45 3.34 -2.58
C VAL A 86 8.41 3.08 -4.07
N PHE A 87 8.37 1.81 -4.49
CA PHE A 87 8.23 1.44 -5.90
C PHE A 87 6.98 2.09 -6.53
N MET A 88 5.84 1.96 -5.85
CA MET A 88 4.58 2.56 -6.30
C MET A 88 4.63 4.07 -6.39
N THR A 89 5.25 4.72 -5.41
CA THR A 89 5.44 6.18 -5.39
C THR A 89 6.28 6.64 -6.57
N ILE A 90 7.39 5.94 -6.85
CA ILE A 90 8.29 6.24 -7.98
C ILE A 90 7.54 6.07 -9.29
N VAL A 91 6.78 4.99 -9.46
CA VAL A 91 6.08 4.73 -10.71
C VAL A 91 4.96 5.73 -10.95
N LEU A 92 4.10 5.99 -9.94
CA LEU A 92 3.04 6.99 -10.05
C LEU A 92 3.59 8.40 -10.25
N GLY A 93 4.64 8.77 -9.50
CA GLY A 93 5.32 10.05 -9.65
C GLY A 93 5.95 10.23 -11.03
N SER A 94 6.59 9.18 -11.56
CA SER A 94 7.13 9.19 -12.92
C SER A 94 6.01 9.33 -13.95
N THR A 95 4.92 8.57 -13.84
CA THR A 95 3.77 8.68 -14.75
C THR A 95 3.16 10.10 -14.73
N TYR A 96 3.08 10.72 -13.56
CA TYR A 96 2.62 12.12 -13.44
C TYR A 96 3.59 13.11 -14.12
N LEU A 97 4.91 12.99 -13.87
CA LEU A 97 5.93 13.86 -14.45
C LEU A 97 6.06 13.71 -15.98
N PHE A 98 5.95 12.48 -16.50
CA PHE A 98 6.01 12.21 -17.94
C PHE A 98 4.70 12.51 -18.68
N GLY A 99 3.57 12.50 -17.97
CA GLY A 99 2.28 12.94 -18.47
C GLY A 99 2.02 14.43 -18.21
N ARG A 100 0.85 14.72 -17.62
CA ARG A 100 0.28 16.06 -17.43
C ARG A 100 1.11 17.03 -16.56
N GLY A 101 1.99 16.52 -15.70
CA GLY A 101 2.65 17.31 -14.65
C GLY A 101 4.02 17.88 -14.99
N GLY A 102 4.61 17.55 -16.15
CA GLY A 102 5.98 17.95 -16.46
C GLY A 102 6.25 18.11 -17.95
N TYR A 103 6.56 17.01 -18.63
CA TYR A 103 7.13 17.08 -19.98
C TYR A 103 6.14 16.81 -21.11
N ASN A 104 4.91 16.39 -20.78
CA ASN A 104 3.86 16.07 -21.75
C ASN A 104 4.32 15.13 -22.88
N LEU A 105 5.23 14.20 -22.53
CA LEU A 105 5.85 13.26 -23.48
C LEU A 105 4.93 12.10 -23.83
N ILE A 106 3.85 11.92 -23.07
CA ILE A 106 2.90 10.84 -23.22
C ILE A 106 1.55 11.45 -23.64
N PRO A 107 1.05 11.17 -24.86
CA PRO A 107 -0.22 11.69 -25.31
C PRO A 107 -1.37 11.21 -24.41
N ASP A 108 -2.23 12.14 -24.02
CA ASP A 108 -3.32 11.97 -23.04
C ASP A 108 -4.29 10.80 -23.36
N SER A 109 -4.34 10.31 -24.59
CA SER A 109 -5.50 9.59 -25.11
C SER A 109 -5.42 8.07 -25.24
N VAL A 110 -4.30 7.40 -24.97
CA VAL A 110 -4.26 5.91 -25.02
C VAL A 110 -3.33 5.30 -23.97
N TRP A 111 -2.24 5.98 -23.62
CA TRP A 111 -1.19 5.41 -22.78
C TRP A 111 -1.38 5.68 -21.29
N ALA A 112 -2.11 6.74 -20.92
CA ALA A 112 -2.31 7.13 -19.51
C ALA A 112 -2.98 6.02 -18.68
N VAL A 113 -3.97 5.33 -19.25
CA VAL A 113 -4.69 4.25 -18.55
C VAL A 113 -3.78 3.05 -18.28
N PRO A 114 -3.13 2.41 -19.28
CA PRO A 114 -2.21 1.30 -19.01
C PRO A 114 -0.97 1.69 -18.19
N LEU A 115 -0.49 2.95 -18.28
CA LEU A 115 0.61 3.45 -17.44
C LEU A 115 0.23 3.68 -15.98
N LEU A 116 -1.04 3.89 -15.67
CA LEU A 116 -1.54 3.98 -14.31
C LEU A 116 -1.99 2.61 -13.79
N VAL A 117 -2.69 1.85 -14.61
CA VAL A 117 -3.30 0.56 -14.24
C VAL A 117 -2.26 -0.56 -14.21
N GLY A 118 -1.33 -0.59 -15.15
CA GLY A 118 -0.30 -1.64 -15.26
C GLY A 118 0.56 -1.78 -13.99
N PRO A 119 1.14 -0.68 -13.46
CA PRO A 119 1.86 -0.71 -12.20
C PRO A 119 1.00 -1.19 -11.04
N VAL A 120 -0.27 -0.77 -10.97
CA VAL A 120 -1.21 -1.17 -9.91
C VAL A 120 -1.47 -2.68 -9.96
N ILE A 121 -1.67 -3.24 -11.16
CA ILE A 121 -1.82 -4.68 -11.35
C ILE A 121 -0.55 -5.42 -10.94
N ALA A 122 0.62 -4.99 -11.42
CA ALA A 122 1.90 -5.61 -11.08
C ALA A 122 2.14 -5.60 -9.55
N TYR A 123 1.78 -4.51 -8.90
CA TYR A 123 1.85 -4.36 -7.46
C TYR A 123 0.89 -5.29 -6.72
N VAL A 124 -0.37 -5.37 -7.14
CA VAL A 124 -1.36 -6.27 -6.52
C VAL A 124 -0.91 -7.72 -6.66
N ILE A 125 -0.40 -8.11 -7.83
CA ILE A 125 0.16 -9.46 -8.05
C ILE A 125 1.35 -9.70 -7.13
N TRP A 126 2.30 -8.77 -7.06
CA TRP A 126 3.49 -8.92 -6.21
C TRP A 126 3.15 -8.95 -4.71
N GLY A 127 2.36 -7.97 -4.25
CA GLY A 127 1.89 -7.88 -2.87
C GLY A 127 1.09 -9.12 -2.49
N GLY A 128 0.05 -9.45 -3.27
CA GLY A 128 -0.79 -10.63 -3.05
C GLY A 128 0.00 -11.95 -3.04
N TRP A 129 0.96 -12.12 -3.94
CA TRP A 129 1.82 -13.29 -3.96
C TRP A 129 2.75 -13.35 -2.72
N SER A 130 3.27 -12.20 -2.28
CA SER A 130 4.10 -12.13 -1.07
C SER A 130 3.32 -12.48 0.19
N TYR A 131 2.08 -11.97 0.31
CA TYR A 131 1.20 -12.27 1.44
C TYR A 131 0.79 -13.74 1.43
N ARG A 132 0.41 -14.29 0.26
CA ARG A 132 0.08 -15.72 0.13
C ARG A 132 1.22 -16.62 0.58
N ARG A 133 2.46 -16.37 0.14
CA ARG A 133 3.63 -17.17 0.58
C ARG A 133 3.79 -17.14 2.10
N ARG A 134 3.59 -15.98 2.71
CA ARG A 134 3.74 -15.80 4.17
C ARG A 134 2.61 -16.46 4.95
N ILE A 135 1.37 -16.37 4.48
CA ILE A 135 0.22 -17.08 5.06
C ILE A 135 0.49 -18.59 5.02
N VAL A 136 0.92 -19.13 3.87
CA VAL A 136 1.25 -20.56 3.73
C VAL A 136 2.45 -20.97 4.58
N ALA A 137 3.48 -20.12 4.69
CA ALA A 137 4.64 -20.39 5.53
C ALA A 137 4.28 -20.39 7.03
N ALA A 138 3.47 -19.43 7.46
CA ALA A 138 2.94 -19.36 8.82
C ALA A 138 2.10 -20.60 9.14
N ALA A 139 1.28 -21.07 8.18
CA ALA A 139 0.51 -22.31 8.29
C ALA A 139 1.35 -23.56 8.50
N ARG A 140 2.46 -23.67 7.77
CA ARG A 140 3.36 -24.84 7.81
C ARG A 140 4.27 -24.83 9.02
N SER A 141 4.68 -23.65 9.48
CA SER A 141 5.35 -23.54 10.78
C SER A 141 4.33 -23.91 11.86
N GLY A 142 4.63 -24.87 12.73
CA GLY A 142 3.71 -25.29 13.80
C GLY A 142 3.30 -24.21 14.83
N SER A 143 3.53 -22.92 14.54
CA SER A 143 3.00 -21.77 15.27
C SER A 143 1.48 -21.68 15.16
N TRP A 144 0.88 -22.11 14.03
CA TRP A 144 -0.59 -22.12 13.83
C TRP A 144 -1.32 -23.25 14.55
N SER A 145 -0.67 -24.38 14.84
CA SER A 145 -1.28 -25.48 15.60
C SER A 145 -1.23 -25.26 17.12
N LYS A 146 -0.31 -24.44 17.63
CA LYS A 146 -0.09 -24.23 19.08
C LYS A 146 -1.00 -23.20 19.75
N ARG A 147 -1.86 -22.49 19.01
CA ARG A 147 -2.75 -21.46 19.58
C ARG A 147 -4.21 -21.73 19.23
N ARG A 148 -4.82 -22.77 19.78
CA ARG A 148 -6.29 -22.78 19.91
C ARG A 148 -6.64 -22.09 21.23
N PRO A 149 -7.57 -21.13 21.26
CA PRO A 149 -8.14 -20.71 22.54
C PRO A 149 -8.85 -21.93 23.15
N ARG A 150 -8.58 -22.17 24.44
CA ARG A 150 -9.46 -22.99 25.28
C ARG A 150 -10.72 -22.19 25.58
#